data_AF-A0A0C2G7V9-F1
#
_entry.id   AF-A0A0C2G7V9-F1
#
_cell.length_a   1.000
_cell.length_b   1.000
_cell.length_c   1.000
_cell.angle_alpha   90.00
_cell.angle_beta   90.00
_cell.angle_gamma   90.00
#
_symmetry.space_group_name_H-M   'P 1'
#
loop_
_entity.id
_entity.type
_entity.pdbx_description
1 polymer ?
#
loop_
_entity_poly.entity_id
_entity_poly.type
_entity_poly.pdbx_seq_one_letter_code
_entity_poly.pdbx_strand_id
1 'polypeptide(L)'
;LKQPLADKAEVKFGEDPNNLVYTATDEGVKKWASGASVRYSHRAMMRDLKPSTEYCENHYQIGVRRFSFKTLGQDPQSYRVCIFGDLGFFHGNSTASLIANGLAGKFDFIIHLGDIAYDLHTNNGATGDNYMNQLEPLLSKVTFDSLGPPLRIEFYDRYL
;
A
#
# COMPACT_ATOMS: atom_id res chain seq x y z
N LEU A 1 -19.16 5.40 -8.34
CA LEU A 1 -18.87 6.84 -8.31
C LEU A 1 -17.86 7.08 -7.20
N LYS A 2 -16.59 7.33 -7.52
CA LYS A 2 -15.56 7.62 -6.52
C LYS A 2 -15.77 9.05 -6.03
N GLN A 3 -16.09 9.21 -4.75
CA GLN A 3 -16.17 10.53 -4.11
C GLN A 3 -14.76 11.10 -3.98
N PRO A 4 -14.52 12.39 -4.28
CA PRO A 4 -13.19 12.95 -4.20
C PRO A 4 -12.74 13.10 -2.74
N LEU A 5 -11.64 12.46 -2.36
CA LEU A 5 -10.86 12.80 -1.16
C LEU A 5 -10.04 14.05 -1.50
N ALA A 6 -10.69 15.20 -1.69
CA ALA A 6 -10.03 16.34 -2.33
C ALA A 6 -8.87 16.92 -1.51
N ASP A 7 -8.85 16.85 -0.17
CA ASP A 7 -7.92 17.71 0.59
C ASP A 7 -7.19 17.05 1.77
N LYS A 8 -7.50 15.81 2.16
CA LYS A 8 -6.87 15.18 3.34
C LYS A 8 -6.55 13.71 3.11
N ALA A 9 -5.37 13.28 3.54
CA ALA A 9 -5.03 11.86 3.68
C ALA A 9 -5.49 11.36 5.05
N GLU A 10 -6.80 11.48 5.35
CA GLU A 10 -7.33 11.01 6.64
C GLU A 10 -7.45 9.49 6.63
N VAL A 11 -6.77 8.85 7.56
CA VAL A 11 -6.75 7.40 7.73
C VAL A 11 -7.00 7.11 9.21
N LYS A 12 -8.19 6.62 9.57
CA LYS A 12 -8.51 6.23 10.95
C LYS A 12 -8.02 4.82 11.24
N PHE A 13 -7.60 4.49 12.45
CA PHE A 13 -7.18 3.13 12.80
C PHE A 13 -7.41 2.71 14.25
N GLY A 14 -7.31 1.41 14.53
CA GLY A 14 -7.63 0.83 15.85
C GLY A 14 -7.26 -0.65 15.96
N GLU A 15 -7.53 -1.24 17.13
CA GLU A 15 -7.50 -2.71 17.35
C GLU A 15 -8.91 -3.31 17.39
N ASP A 16 -9.94 -2.47 17.58
CA ASP A 16 -11.36 -2.82 17.43
C ASP A 16 -11.91 -2.30 16.08
N PRO A 17 -12.38 -3.19 15.18
CA PRO A 17 -12.82 -2.84 13.83
C PRO A 17 -14.06 -1.95 13.81
N ASN A 18 -14.81 -1.92 14.91
CA ASN A 18 -15.99 -1.09 15.08
C ASN A 18 -15.69 0.23 15.79
N ASN A 19 -14.47 0.40 16.31
CA ASN A 19 -14.07 1.55 17.10
C ASN A 19 -12.64 2.02 16.77
N LEU A 20 -12.51 2.69 15.63
CA LEU A 20 -11.26 3.27 15.15
C LEU A 20 -10.93 4.56 15.92
N VAL A 21 -10.27 4.40 17.06
CA VAL A 21 -9.97 5.51 17.99
C VAL A 21 -8.76 6.36 17.60
N TYR A 22 -7.89 5.85 16.73
CA TYR A 22 -6.70 6.56 16.29
C TYR A 22 -6.89 7.18 14.92
N THR A 23 -6.14 8.25 14.63
CA THR A 23 -6.08 8.87 13.30
C THR A 23 -4.63 9.02 12.92
N ALA A 24 -4.28 8.54 11.73
CA ALA A 24 -2.94 8.66 11.17
C ALA A 24 -2.60 10.13 10.95
N THR A 25 -1.31 10.45 11.05
CA THR A 25 -0.82 11.78 10.71
C THR A 25 -0.91 11.96 9.20
N ASP A 26 -1.60 13.00 8.73
CA ASP A 26 -1.60 13.39 7.32
C ASP A 26 -0.19 13.88 6.94
N GLU A 27 0.46 13.22 5.99
CA GLU A 27 1.78 13.60 5.45
C GLU A 27 1.68 14.31 4.08
N GLY A 28 0.46 14.62 3.65
CA GLY A 28 0.16 15.46 2.50
C GLY A 28 -0.42 14.72 1.29
N VAL A 29 -0.86 15.53 0.33
CA VAL A 29 -1.40 15.09 -0.95
C VAL A 29 -0.53 15.65 -2.07
N LYS A 30 -0.10 14.80 -2.99
CA LYS A 30 0.67 15.20 -4.17
C LYS A 30 -0.15 15.01 -5.43
N LYS A 31 -0.38 16.10 -6.16
CA LYS A 31 -1.03 16.09 -7.46
C LYS A 31 0.01 15.88 -8.56
N TRP A 32 -0.32 15.02 -9.52
CA TRP A 32 0.48 14.76 -10.72
C TRP A 32 -0.41 14.88 -11.95
N ALA A 33 0.07 15.55 -12.99
CA ALA A 33 -0.63 15.66 -14.27
C ALA A 33 0.25 15.09 -15.39
N SER A 34 -0.34 14.29 -16.28
CA SER A 34 0.30 13.79 -17.48
C SER A 34 -0.70 13.85 -18.64
N GLY A 35 -0.44 14.75 -19.60
CA GLY A 35 -1.42 15.10 -20.63
C GLY A 35 -2.73 15.63 -20.02
N ALA A 36 -3.85 15.04 -20.43
CA ALA A 36 -5.17 15.36 -19.87
C ALA A 36 -5.49 14.64 -18.54
N SER A 37 -4.66 13.69 -18.11
CA SER A 37 -4.92 12.89 -16.91
C SER A 37 -4.33 13.55 -15.67
N VAL A 38 -5.13 13.62 -14.60
CA VAL A 38 -4.74 14.13 -13.28
C VAL A 38 -4.85 13.01 -12.24
N ARG A 39 -3.80 12.85 -11.43
CA ARG A 39 -3.70 11.87 -10.35
C ARG A 39 -3.38 12.55 -9.04
N TYR A 40 -3.81 11.94 -7.95
CA TYR A 40 -3.46 12.36 -6.60
C TYR A 40 -2.86 11.18 -5.85
N SER A 41 -1.75 11.44 -5.17
CA SER A 41 -1.12 10.53 -4.22
C SER A 41 -1.34 11.06 -2.82
N HIS A 42 -1.95 10.24 -1.96
CA HIS A 42 -2.22 10.58 -0.57
C HIS A 42 -1.26 9.81 0.32
N ARG A 43 -0.67 10.49 1.31
CA ARG A 43 0.25 9.86 2.26
C ARG A 43 -0.19 10.13 3.69
N ALA A 44 -0.28 9.07 4.48
CA ALA A 44 -0.56 9.15 5.90
C ALA A 44 0.37 8.20 6.68
N MET A 45 0.63 8.53 7.93
CA MET A 45 1.56 7.80 8.78
C MET A 45 0.90 7.39 10.10
N MET A 46 0.83 6.08 10.33
CA MET A 46 0.40 5.50 11.59
C MET A 46 1.62 5.37 12.51
N ARG A 47 1.57 5.97 13.70
CA ARG A 47 2.67 5.97 14.67
C ARG A 47 2.34 5.10 15.88
N ASP A 48 3.39 4.73 16.61
CA ASP A 48 3.29 4.06 17.92
C ASP A 48 2.47 2.76 17.90
N LEU A 49 2.57 2.03 16.79
CA LEU A 49 1.90 0.74 16.65
C LEU A 49 2.55 -0.31 17.55
N LYS A 50 1.71 -1.15 18.17
CA LYS A 50 2.17 -2.29 18.97
C LYS A 50 2.83 -3.33 18.06
N PRO A 51 3.94 -3.97 18.47
CA PRO A 51 4.56 -5.03 17.69
C PRO A 51 3.68 -6.29 17.64
N SER A 52 3.88 -7.13 16.62
CA SER A 52 3.15 -8.40 16.42
C SER A 52 1.61 -8.29 16.50
N THR A 53 1.07 -7.10 16.29
CA THR A 53 -0.34 -6.79 16.51
C THR A 53 -1.05 -6.73 15.17
N GLU A 54 -2.16 -7.44 15.08
CA GLU A 54 -3.00 -7.40 13.90
C GLU A 54 -4.01 -6.26 14.03
N TYR A 55 -3.93 -5.32 13.10
CA TYR A 55 -4.90 -4.26 12.92
C TYR A 55 -5.92 -4.83 11.89
N CYS A 56 -6.75 -5.80 12.33
CA CYS A 56 -7.75 -6.61 11.55
C CYS A 56 -9.09 -5.94 11.20
N GLU A 57 -9.54 -5.98 9.94
CA GLU A 57 -10.89 -5.56 9.50
C GLU A 57 -11.25 -4.10 9.75
N ASN A 58 -11.48 -3.32 8.68
CA ASN A 58 -11.88 -1.91 8.77
C ASN A 58 -10.95 -0.99 9.56
N HIS A 59 -9.81 -1.49 10.04
CA HIS A 59 -8.86 -0.76 10.86
C HIS A 59 -8.09 0.31 10.14
N TYR A 60 -8.23 0.44 8.84
CA TYR A 60 -8.15 1.77 8.31
C TYR A 60 -9.02 2.00 7.10
N GLN A 61 -9.57 3.21 7.04
CA GLN A 61 -10.54 3.61 6.06
C GLN A 61 -9.93 4.63 5.10
N ILE A 62 -10.12 4.38 3.81
CA ILE A 62 -9.75 5.31 2.73
C ILE A 62 -10.98 5.44 1.85
N GLY A 63 -11.63 6.60 1.93
CA GLY A 63 -12.96 6.75 1.33
C GLY A 63 -13.92 5.72 1.93
N VAL A 64 -14.43 4.79 1.13
CA VAL A 64 -15.34 3.70 1.57
C VAL A 64 -14.65 2.35 1.79
N ARG A 65 -13.34 2.28 1.49
CA ARG A 65 -12.58 1.03 1.45
C ARG A 65 -11.89 0.79 2.78
N ARG A 66 -11.75 -0.49 3.12
CA ARG A 66 -11.32 -0.96 4.43
C ARG A 66 -10.27 -2.04 4.25
N PHE A 67 -9.21 -1.93 5.04
CA PHE A 67 -8.02 -2.76 4.91
C PHE A 67 -7.55 -3.25 6.28
N SER A 68 -6.64 -4.21 6.27
CA SER A 68 -6.02 -4.78 7.48
C SER A 68 -4.56 -5.08 7.23
N PHE A 69 -3.75 -4.95 8.27
CA PHE A 69 -2.33 -5.30 8.23
C PHE A 69 -1.87 -5.82 9.59
N LYS A 70 -0.72 -6.48 9.61
CA LYS A 70 -0.06 -6.92 10.84
C LYS A 70 1.26 -6.21 11.00
N THR A 71 1.52 -5.66 12.18
CA THR A 71 2.83 -5.08 12.48
C THR A 71 3.88 -6.18 12.67
N LEU A 72 5.12 -5.82 12.34
CA LEU A 72 6.26 -6.69 12.58
C LEU A 72 6.45 -6.96 14.07
N GLY A 73 7.04 -8.11 14.39
CA GLY A 73 7.40 -8.44 15.77
C GLY A 73 8.49 -7.53 16.33
N GLN A 74 8.73 -7.59 17.63
CA GLN A 74 9.78 -6.77 18.23
C GLN A 74 11.19 -7.28 17.90
N ASP A 75 11.33 -8.58 17.62
CA ASP A 75 12.60 -9.22 17.28
C ASP A 75 12.75 -9.37 15.74
N PRO A 76 13.66 -8.61 15.11
CA PRO A 76 13.93 -8.70 13.68
C PRO A 76 14.42 -10.07 13.21
N GLN A 77 15.00 -10.89 14.09
CA GLN A 77 15.48 -12.23 13.74
C GLN A 77 14.33 -13.19 13.38
N SER A 78 13.12 -12.87 13.80
CA SER A 78 11.92 -13.68 13.51
C SER A 78 11.28 -13.39 12.15
N TYR A 79 11.73 -12.36 11.43
CA TYR A 79 11.08 -11.89 10.22
C TYR A 79 11.33 -12.81 9.05
N ARG A 80 10.27 -13.17 8.32
CA ARG A 80 10.39 -13.80 7.00
C ARG A 80 10.26 -12.72 5.95
N VAL A 81 11.34 -12.46 5.22
CA VAL A 81 11.38 -11.37 4.24
C VAL A 81 11.22 -11.91 2.83
N CYS A 82 10.30 -11.34 2.06
CA CYS A 82 10.24 -11.54 0.61
C CYS A 82 11.05 -10.44 -0.07
N ILE A 83 12.02 -10.84 -0.87
CA ILE A 83 12.85 -9.93 -1.66
C ILE A 83 12.57 -10.20 -3.13
N PHE A 84 12.20 -9.17 -3.88
CA PHE A 84 12.05 -9.29 -5.32
C PHE A 84 12.47 -7.99 -6.03
N GLY A 85 12.83 -8.13 -7.30
CA GLY A 85 13.07 -7.03 -8.25
C GLY A 85 12.50 -7.42 -9.61
N ASP A 86 12.49 -6.48 -10.56
CA ASP A 86 12.06 -6.73 -11.95
C ASP A 86 10.62 -7.27 -12.10
N LEU A 87 9.67 -6.70 -11.35
CA LEU A 87 8.25 -7.07 -11.49
C LEU A 87 7.56 -6.17 -12.53
N GLY A 88 7.55 -6.61 -13.78
CA GLY A 88 6.82 -5.97 -14.87
C GLY A 88 5.32 -6.32 -14.88
N PHE A 89 4.46 -5.42 -15.36
CA PHE A 89 3.02 -5.69 -15.51
C PHE A 89 2.72 -6.77 -16.57
N PHE A 90 3.37 -6.72 -17.74
CA PHE A 90 3.14 -7.65 -18.84
C PHE A 90 3.90 -8.99 -18.72
N HIS A 91 4.98 -9.05 -17.95
CA HIS A 91 5.84 -10.24 -17.81
C HIS A 91 6.06 -10.68 -16.35
N GLY A 92 5.19 -10.27 -15.44
CA GLY A 92 5.24 -10.63 -14.03
C GLY A 92 4.78 -12.07 -13.77
N ASN A 93 5.50 -13.07 -14.29
CA ASN A 93 5.20 -14.48 -14.07
C ASN A 93 5.14 -14.85 -12.57
N SER A 94 5.89 -14.10 -11.75
CA SER A 94 5.95 -14.28 -10.30
C SER A 94 4.88 -13.49 -9.54
N THR A 95 4.14 -12.57 -10.17
CA THR A 95 3.18 -11.67 -9.48
C THR A 95 2.06 -12.45 -8.79
N ALA A 96 1.48 -13.44 -9.47
CA ALA A 96 0.42 -14.27 -8.88
C ALA A 96 0.95 -15.09 -7.68
N SER A 97 2.17 -15.63 -7.79
CA SER A 97 2.82 -16.37 -6.71
C SER A 97 3.15 -15.47 -5.52
N LEU A 98 3.63 -14.25 -5.78
CA LEU A 98 3.91 -13.24 -4.76
C LEU A 98 2.65 -12.90 -3.97
N ILE A 99 1.55 -12.57 -4.66
CA ILE A 99 0.26 -12.27 -4.03
C ILE A 99 -0.22 -13.48 -3.23
N ALA A 100 -0.24 -14.68 -3.82
CA ALA A 100 -0.72 -15.88 -3.14
C ALA A 100 0.08 -16.22 -1.88
N ASN A 101 1.42 -16.17 -1.95
CA ASN A 101 2.29 -16.47 -0.81
C ASN A 101 2.22 -15.39 0.27
N GLY A 102 2.09 -14.12 -0.10
CA GLY A 102 1.94 -13.03 0.87
C GLY A 102 0.60 -13.05 1.57
N LEU A 103 -0.49 -13.29 0.84
CA LEU A 103 -1.82 -13.44 1.43
C LEU A 103 -1.92 -14.67 2.35
N ALA A 104 -1.21 -15.75 2.02
CA ALA A 104 -1.04 -16.93 2.86
C ALA A 104 -0.09 -16.71 4.06
N GLY A 105 0.47 -15.50 4.24
CA GLY A 105 1.34 -15.16 5.36
C GLY A 105 2.66 -15.93 5.35
N LYS A 106 3.23 -16.25 4.18
CA LYS A 106 4.55 -16.91 4.07
C LYS A 106 5.72 -15.97 4.38
N PHE A 107 5.49 -14.67 4.31
CA PHE A 107 6.45 -13.62 4.65
C PHE A 107 5.73 -12.47 5.35
N ASP A 108 6.48 -11.72 6.15
CA ASP A 108 6.01 -10.66 7.04
C ASP A 108 6.37 -9.26 6.51
N PHE A 109 7.38 -9.18 5.64
CA PHE A 109 7.92 -7.95 5.09
C PHE A 109 8.35 -8.14 3.63
N ILE A 110 8.15 -7.13 2.79
CA ILE A 110 8.59 -7.10 1.40
C ILE A 110 9.68 -6.05 1.23
N ILE A 111 10.79 -6.44 0.60
CA ILE A 111 11.80 -5.54 0.06
C ILE A 111 11.74 -5.59 -1.47
N HIS A 112 11.49 -4.43 -2.08
CA HIS A 112 11.57 -4.26 -3.52
C HIS A 112 12.93 -3.68 -3.92
N LEU A 113 13.70 -4.42 -4.72
CA LEU A 113 15.09 -4.05 -5.07
C LEU A 113 15.23 -3.03 -6.21
N GLY A 114 14.14 -2.69 -6.89
CA GLY A 114 14.14 -1.72 -7.99
C GLY A 114 13.39 -2.24 -9.21
N ASP A 115 13.18 -1.35 -10.19
CA ASP A 115 12.48 -1.63 -11.45
C ASP A 115 11.00 -2.03 -11.30
N ILE A 116 10.24 -1.13 -10.65
CA ILE A 116 8.78 -1.20 -10.59
C ILE A 116 8.21 -0.88 -11.97
N ALA A 117 7.60 -1.89 -12.61
CA ALA A 117 6.83 -1.76 -13.83
C ALA A 117 7.53 -0.93 -14.93
N TYR A 118 8.34 -1.59 -15.75
CA TYR A 118 9.06 -1.08 -16.94
C TYR A 118 8.36 0.02 -17.76
N ASP A 119 7.02 0.06 -17.75
CA ASP A 119 6.17 0.91 -18.56
C ASP A 119 5.19 1.77 -17.72
N LEU A 120 5.60 2.25 -16.55
CA LEU A 120 4.74 3.10 -15.70
C LEU A 120 4.16 4.31 -16.43
N HIS A 121 4.87 4.85 -17.44
CA HIS A 121 4.45 6.01 -18.23
C HIS A 121 3.53 5.65 -19.41
N THR A 122 3.52 4.38 -19.83
CA THR A 122 2.77 3.90 -20.99
C THR A 122 1.27 4.06 -20.78
N ASN A 123 0.55 4.32 -21.87
CA ASN A 123 -0.88 4.64 -21.85
C ASN A 123 -1.23 5.79 -20.89
N ASN A 124 -0.45 6.88 -20.93
CA ASN A 124 -0.60 8.04 -20.05
C ASN A 124 -0.62 7.68 -18.55
N GLY A 125 0.15 6.68 -18.14
CA GLY A 125 0.23 6.21 -16.76
C GLY A 125 -0.77 5.12 -16.37
N ALA A 126 -1.65 4.69 -17.28
CA ALA A 126 -2.67 3.70 -16.97
C ALA A 126 -2.09 2.31 -16.65
N THR A 127 -0.94 1.95 -17.25
CA THR A 127 -0.23 0.71 -16.95
C THR A 127 0.23 0.67 -15.49
N GLY A 128 0.76 1.79 -14.97
CA GLY A 128 1.13 1.90 -13.57
C GLY A 128 -0.05 1.80 -12.61
N ASP A 129 -1.17 2.44 -12.95
CA ASP A 129 -2.39 2.32 -12.15
C ASP A 129 -2.86 0.85 -12.08
N ASN A 130 -2.84 0.12 -13.21
CA ASN A 130 -3.25 -1.30 -13.24
C ASN A 130 -2.30 -2.20 -12.43
N TYR A 131 -1.00 -1.94 -12.52
CA TYR A 131 0.00 -2.65 -11.73
C TYR A 131 -0.23 -2.46 -10.22
N MET A 132 -0.44 -1.22 -9.76
CA MET A 132 -0.73 -0.94 -8.36
C MET A 132 -2.05 -1.55 -7.89
N ASN A 133 -3.11 -1.48 -8.72
CA ASN A 133 -4.39 -2.13 -8.42
C ASN A 133 -4.26 -3.65 -8.30
N GLN A 134 -3.40 -4.28 -9.09
CA GLN A 134 -3.15 -5.73 -9.02
C GLN A 134 -2.45 -6.12 -7.71
N LEU A 135 -1.50 -5.31 -7.24
CA LEU A 135 -0.73 -5.58 -6.02
C LEU A 135 -1.41 -5.08 -4.74
N GLU A 136 -2.42 -4.22 -4.83
CA GLU A 136 -3.12 -3.63 -3.69
C GLU A 136 -3.57 -4.66 -2.63
N PRO A 137 -4.12 -5.84 -2.96
CA PRO A 137 -4.51 -6.82 -1.94
C PRO A 137 -3.33 -7.29 -1.08
N LEU A 138 -2.12 -7.32 -1.65
CA LEU A 138 -0.90 -7.67 -0.94
C LEU A 138 -0.34 -6.47 -0.18
N LEU A 139 -0.15 -5.33 -0.86
CA LEU A 139 0.51 -4.14 -0.31
C LEU A 139 -0.30 -3.45 0.80
N SER A 140 -1.62 -3.63 0.81
CA SER A 140 -2.47 -3.16 1.91
C SER A 140 -2.35 -4.00 3.19
N LYS A 141 -1.80 -5.22 3.09
CA LYS A 141 -1.71 -6.21 4.18
C LYS A 141 -0.29 -6.44 4.69
N VAL A 142 0.68 -6.43 3.79
CA VAL A 142 2.08 -6.72 4.11
C VAL A 142 2.89 -5.44 4.02
N THR A 143 3.70 -5.22 5.05
CA THR A 143 4.63 -4.09 5.08
C THR A 143 5.56 -4.13 3.87
N PHE A 144 5.63 -3.02 3.15
CA PHE A 144 6.42 -2.86 1.93
C PHE A 144 7.45 -1.74 2.11
N ASP A 145 8.71 -2.02 1.78
CA ASP A 145 9.77 -1.02 1.69
C ASP A 145 10.40 -1.06 0.29
N SER A 146 10.41 0.11 -0.36
CA SER A 146 11.18 0.39 -1.55
C SER A 146 12.32 1.34 -1.18
N LEU A 147 13.32 0.83 -0.45
CA LEU A 147 14.49 1.57 0.04
C LEU A 147 14.15 3.03 0.46
N GLY A 148 13.36 3.18 1.54
CA GLY A 148 12.97 4.47 2.13
C GLY A 148 12.38 4.33 3.55
N PRO A 149 12.21 5.43 4.32
CA PRO A 149 11.92 5.41 5.77
C PRO A 149 10.52 4.82 6.10
N PRO A 150 10.18 4.56 7.39
CA PRO A 150 9.35 3.43 7.84
C PRO A 150 7.92 3.42 7.27
N LEU A 151 7.31 2.23 7.31
CA LEU A 151 5.95 1.84 6.90
C LEU A 151 5.10 2.99 6.33
N ARG A 152 5.22 3.17 5.01
CA ARG A 152 4.58 4.24 4.26
C ARG A 152 3.49 3.66 3.39
N ILE A 153 2.24 4.04 3.66
CA ILE A 153 1.14 3.67 2.78
C ILE A 153 0.91 4.81 1.78
N GLU A 154 1.18 4.54 0.49
CA GLU A 154 0.90 5.47 -0.60
C GLU A 154 -0.33 5.01 -1.37
N PHE A 155 -1.34 5.87 -1.44
CA PHE A 155 -2.55 5.61 -2.21
C PHE A 155 -2.52 6.35 -3.53
N TYR A 156 -2.97 5.70 -4.59
CA TYR A 156 -3.15 6.30 -5.90
C TYR A 156 -4.64 6.32 -6.23
N ASP A 157 -5.21 7.52 -6.39
CA ASP A 157 -6.58 7.63 -6.89
C ASP A 157 -6.61 8.28 -8.28
N ARG A 158 -7.34 7.62 -9.20
CA ARG A 158 -7.56 8.08 -10.58
C ARG A 158 -8.92 8.79 -10.63
N TYR A 159 -8.91 10.03 -11.09
CA TYR A 159 -10.11 10.73 -11.54
C TYR A 159 -10.11 10.71 -13.08
N LEU A 160 -11.19 10.18 -13.67
CA LEU A 160 -11.53 10.40 -15.08
C LEU A 160 -12.35 11.68 -15.18
#